data_AF-A0A7S3ZHA0-F1
#
_entry.id   AF-A0A7S3ZHA0-F1
#
_cell.length_a   1.000
_cell.length_b   1.000
_cell.length_c   1.000
_cell.angle_alpha   90.00
_cell.angle_beta   90.00
_cell.angle_gamma   90.00
#
_symmetry.space_group_name_H-M   'P 1'
#
loop_
_entity.id
_entity.type
_entity.pdbx_description
1 polymer ?
#
loop_
_entity_poly.entity_id
_entity_poly.type
_entity_poly.pdbx_seq_one_letter_code
_entity_poly.pdbx_strand_id
1 'polypeptide(L)'
;MFDGPRRSRGHSRQPSSISYVSQANNINNLASPVSAPRSPQNHTPNRSPIMRRGHNRDMSNQTALPGNYMSEVNNARLSLIKELPEEKEDDDNRKNSGDDDGPMDPIQVIARLEREEKLTSALKMALRSRNPRMLAVHIGEAEDLGITSQAVAESKRLLPSLELEFACLSELRDAMRVKDPQALKTALDQAKELGLSGKTIDNARKLYIEIAPPLSASETSSPEGKVLAQPQSGSRASSQEGKVSAHQDNIKEQLSEGVESRDIDKLERALQIADKVKLRYAGIPDARELLKRLKFESSISLDLKKATVTRNLSLLSEVCERAHQADFSNDEVLKAEALLRDLEHRDKNIDSATDQASPRQKNSIAEASSSPQAEQQQHEHKKQLSESQSQISPTKERTPPRFGNSSSMPATAEEAMRVLENSGMGMSDADNADGKSGQSS
;
A
#
# COMPACT_ATOMS: atom_id res chain seq x y z
N MET A 1 -39.32 -38.56 55.64
CA MET A 1 -38.50 -39.38 54.72
C MET A 1 -38.28 -38.55 53.46
N PHE A 2 -37.16 -37.83 53.45
CA PHE A 2 -36.00 -37.92 52.53
C PHE A 2 -36.17 -37.04 51.27
N ASP A 3 -35.69 -35.80 51.30
CA ASP A 3 -34.31 -35.30 51.06
C ASP A 3 -34.06 -34.98 49.57
N GLY A 4 -33.83 -33.70 49.29
CA GLY A 4 -33.65 -33.14 47.95
C GLY A 4 -32.20 -33.20 47.44
N PRO A 5 -31.99 -33.04 46.12
CA PRO A 5 -30.66 -33.15 45.54
C PRO A 5 -29.85 -31.86 45.70
N ARG A 6 -28.67 -32.03 46.33
CA ARG A 6 -27.60 -31.05 46.52
C ARG A 6 -27.06 -30.54 45.18
N ARG A 7 -27.02 -29.21 45.02
CA ARG A 7 -26.22 -28.55 43.97
C ARG A 7 -24.75 -28.51 44.38
N SER A 8 -23.92 -29.17 43.58
CA SER A 8 -22.46 -29.19 43.69
C SER A 8 -21.86 -27.82 43.35
N ARG A 9 -21.00 -27.32 44.25
CA ARG A 9 -20.16 -26.13 44.07
C ARG A 9 -19.01 -26.46 43.11
N GLY A 10 -19.00 -25.83 41.94
CA GLY A 10 -17.84 -25.82 41.04
C GLY A 10 -16.74 -24.88 41.56
N HIS A 11 -15.54 -25.42 41.72
CA HIS A 11 -14.36 -24.71 42.19
C HIS A 11 -13.83 -23.71 41.14
N SER A 12 -13.58 -22.49 41.61
CA SER A 12 -12.75 -21.47 40.97
C SER A 12 -11.33 -22.01 40.78
N ARG A 13 -10.89 -22.15 39.52
CA ARG A 13 -9.48 -22.31 39.17
C ARG A 13 -8.92 -20.94 38.83
N GLN A 14 -8.04 -20.45 39.68
CA GLN A 14 -7.15 -19.31 39.44
C GLN A 14 -6.16 -19.68 38.31
N PRO A 15 -5.87 -18.77 37.35
CA PRO A 15 -4.76 -18.98 36.42
C PRO A 15 -3.42 -18.67 37.12
N SER A 16 -2.56 -19.67 37.15
CA SER A 16 -1.17 -19.58 37.58
C SER A 16 -0.36 -18.64 36.68
N SER A 17 0.24 -17.63 37.31
CA SER A 17 1.25 -16.74 36.73
C SER A 17 2.49 -17.53 36.29
N ILE A 18 2.77 -17.56 35.00
CA ILE A 18 4.04 -18.06 34.45
C ILE A 18 5.06 -16.93 34.53
N SER A 19 5.97 -17.03 35.48
CA SER A 19 7.16 -16.18 35.60
C SER A 19 8.22 -16.65 34.59
N TYR A 20 8.53 -15.83 33.59
CA TYR A 20 9.71 -16.04 32.75
C TYR A 20 10.96 -15.56 33.51
N VAL A 21 11.79 -16.53 33.88
CA VAL A 21 13.13 -16.32 34.44
C VAL A 21 14.10 -16.08 33.28
N SER A 22 14.69 -14.88 33.23
CA SER A 22 15.79 -14.52 32.35
C SER A 22 17.06 -15.27 32.77
N GLN A 23 17.54 -16.19 31.94
CA GLN A 23 18.89 -16.74 32.06
C GLN A 23 19.86 -15.94 31.19
N ALA A 24 20.73 -15.19 31.87
CA ALA A 24 21.91 -14.58 31.32
C ALA A 24 22.98 -15.67 31.12
N ASN A 25 23.43 -15.88 29.87
CA ASN A 25 24.59 -16.71 29.60
C ASN A 25 25.86 -15.85 29.69
N ASN A 26 26.50 -16.00 30.84
CA ASN A 26 27.85 -15.58 31.17
C ASN A 26 28.81 -16.71 30.77
N ILE A 27 29.65 -16.49 29.74
CA ILE A 27 30.76 -17.40 29.41
C ILE A 27 32.01 -16.55 29.24
N ASN A 28 32.76 -16.43 30.32
CA ASN A 28 34.17 -16.07 30.32
C ASN A 28 34.98 -17.28 30.84
N ASN A 29 36.11 -17.52 30.16
CA ASN A 29 37.32 -18.19 30.63
C ASN A 29 37.33 -19.71 30.88
N LEU A 30 37.93 -20.44 29.95
CA LEU A 30 38.96 -21.43 30.29
C LEU A 30 40.16 -21.29 29.34
N ALA A 31 41.34 -21.15 29.95
CA ALA A 31 42.64 -20.98 29.34
C ALA A 31 43.22 -22.29 28.79
N SER A 32 44.08 -22.22 27.77
CA SER A 32 45.49 -22.69 27.84
C SER A 32 46.26 -22.50 26.51
N PRO A 33 47.61 -22.45 26.53
CA PRO A 33 48.43 -21.81 25.50
C PRO A 33 49.23 -22.82 24.65
N VAL A 34 49.24 -22.69 23.33
CA VAL A 34 50.19 -23.44 22.48
C VAL A 34 50.57 -22.66 21.20
N SER A 35 51.86 -22.36 21.11
CA SER A 35 52.73 -22.27 19.93
C SER A 35 52.42 -21.28 18.79
N ALA A 36 53.37 -20.35 18.64
CA ALA A 36 53.60 -19.54 17.45
C ALA A 36 53.86 -20.37 16.18
N PRO A 37 53.50 -19.83 15.01
CA PRO A 37 54.44 -19.84 13.90
C PRO A 37 54.55 -18.50 13.15
N ARG A 38 55.80 -18.04 13.06
CA ARG A 38 56.51 -17.46 11.90
C ARG A 38 55.73 -16.59 10.91
N SER A 39 56.15 -15.32 10.88
CA SER A 39 55.90 -14.31 9.86
C SER A 39 56.27 -14.76 8.44
N PRO A 40 55.48 -14.41 7.40
CA PRO A 40 55.97 -14.33 6.04
C PRO A 40 56.45 -12.91 5.70
N GLN A 41 57.50 -12.89 4.89
CA GLN A 41 58.32 -11.76 4.50
C GLN A 41 57.58 -10.77 3.60
N ASN A 42 57.80 -9.47 3.87
CA ASN A 42 57.50 -8.37 2.99
C ASN A 42 58.42 -8.42 1.75
N HIS A 43 57.83 -8.62 0.57
CA HIS A 43 58.46 -8.30 -0.71
C HIS A 43 57.74 -7.11 -1.34
N THR A 44 58.39 -5.94 -1.32
CA THR A 44 58.03 -4.78 -2.13
C THR A 44 58.68 -4.87 -3.50
N PRO A 45 57.95 -4.70 -4.62
CA PRO A 45 58.56 -4.31 -5.88
C PRO A 45 58.38 -2.81 -6.10
N ASN A 46 59.52 -2.13 -5.94
CA ASN A 46 59.99 -0.98 -6.68
C ASN A 46 59.26 -0.72 -8.02
N ARG A 47 58.54 0.41 -8.14
CA ARG A 47 58.20 1.01 -9.44
C ARG A 47 58.10 2.53 -9.36
N SER A 48 58.90 3.16 -10.22
CA SER A 48 59.28 4.57 -10.33
C SER A 48 58.12 5.57 -10.55
N PRO A 49 58.35 6.87 -10.32
CA PRO A 49 57.34 7.91 -10.48
C PRO A 49 57.23 8.36 -11.94
N ILE A 50 56.05 8.22 -12.54
CA ILE A 50 55.71 8.88 -13.80
C ILE A 50 55.06 10.22 -13.48
N MET A 51 55.84 11.28 -13.70
CA MET A 51 55.36 12.65 -13.82
C MET A 51 54.39 12.75 -15.00
N ARG A 52 53.08 12.88 -14.74
CA ARG A 52 52.12 13.38 -15.73
C ARG A 52 51.58 14.73 -15.29
N ARG A 53 52.15 15.77 -15.90
CA ARG A 53 51.51 17.07 -16.19
C ARG A 53 50.11 16.83 -16.74
N GLY A 54 49.11 17.53 -16.21
CA GLY A 54 47.75 17.49 -16.74
C GLY A 54 46.81 18.48 -16.05
N HIS A 55 46.90 19.73 -16.46
CA HIS A 55 45.83 20.74 -16.53
C HIS A 55 44.86 20.92 -15.35
N ASN A 56 45.15 21.94 -14.54
CA ASN A 56 44.12 22.81 -13.98
C ASN A 56 43.26 23.38 -15.11
N ARG A 57 41.99 23.02 -15.15
CA ARG A 57 40.95 23.84 -15.76
C ARG A 57 39.89 24.11 -14.71
N ASP A 58 39.82 25.38 -14.37
CA ASP A 58 38.72 26.03 -13.69
C ASP A 58 37.38 25.59 -14.29
N MET A 59 36.51 25.07 -13.44
CA MET A 59 35.07 24.93 -13.69
C MET A 59 34.33 25.42 -12.44
N SER A 60 34.56 26.68 -12.09
CA SER A 60 33.67 27.47 -11.25
C SER A 60 32.45 27.91 -12.07
N ASN A 61 31.57 26.96 -12.37
CA ASN A 61 30.18 27.26 -12.73
C ASN A 61 29.29 26.54 -11.73
N GLN A 62 29.23 27.09 -10.51
CA GLN A 62 28.11 26.87 -9.60
C GLN A 62 26.88 27.54 -10.19
N THR A 63 26.15 26.79 -11.00
CA THR A 63 24.75 27.10 -11.30
C THR A 63 24.00 26.93 -9.99
N ALA A 64 23.71 28.05 -9.32
CA ALA A 64 22.85 28.09 -8.15
C ALA A 64 21.51 27.42 -8.50
N LEU A 65 21.25 26.27 -7.91
CA LEU A 65 19.94 25.63 -7.97
C LEU A 65 18.95 26.56 -7.24
N PRO A 66 17.80 26.91 -7.83
CA PRO A 66 16.81 27.78 -7.21
C PRO A 66 16.13 27.03 -6.06
N GLY A 67 16.77 27.07 -4.89
CA GLY A 67 16.23 26.59 -3.64
C GLY A 67 15.25 27.59 -3.06
N ASN A 68 14.07 27.78 -3.68
CA ASN A 68 12.94 28.41 -2.99
C ASN A 68 11.54 28.24 -3.60
N TYR A 69 11.28 27.14 -4.32
CA TYR A 69 9.97 26.90 -4.96
C TYR A 69 8.76 26.97 -4.01
N MET A 70 8.91 26.62 -2.72
CA MET A 70 7.78 26.72 -1.77
C MET A 70 7.48 28.15 -1.31
N SER A 71 8.48 29.04 -1.28
CA SER A 71 8.25 30.45 -0.93
C SER A 71 7.62 31.23 -2.09
N GLU A 72 7.97 30.87 -3.33
CA GLU A 72 7.42 31.49 -4.54
C GLU A 72 5.96 31.08 -4.75
N VAL A 73 5.57 29.84 -4.45
CA VAL A 73 4.16 29.41 -4.51
C VAL A 73 3.31 30.13 -3.46
N ASN A 74 3.82 30.32 -2.24
CA ASN A 74 3.08 31.06 -1.20
C ASN A 74 2.99 32.56 -1.51
N ASN A 75 4.04 33.17 -2.08
CA ASN A 75 3.98 34.57 -2.51
C ASN A 75 3.07 34.77 -3.73
N ALA A 76 3.05 33.83 -4.69
CA ALA A 76 2.15 33.85 -5.84
C ALA A 76 0.68 33.71 -5.41
N ARG A 77 0.40 32.93 -4.35
CA ARG A 77 -0.95 32.77 -3.78
C ARG A 77 -1.43 34.04 -3.08
N LEU A 78 -0.53 34.79 -2.44
CA LEU A 78 -0.84 36.08 -1.82
C LEU A 78 -0.99 37.23 -2.83
N SER A 79 -0.28 37.20 -3.96
CA SER A 79 -0.44 38.21 -5.02
C SER A 79 -1.75 38.07 -5.78
N LEU A 80 -2.26 36.84 -5.97
CA LEU A 80 -3.53 36.61 -6.67
C LEU A 80 -4.75 37.16 -5.90
N ILE A 81 -4.64 37.30 -4.58
CA ILE A 81 -5.71 37.86 -3.72
C ILE A 81 -5.77 39.40 -3.83
N LYS A 82 -4.72 40.06 -4.33
CA LYS A 82 -4.63 41.53 -4.42
C LYS A 82 -5.10 42.14 -5.75
N GLU A 83 -5.33 41.33 -6.79
CA GLU A 83 -5.66 41.83 -8.13
C GLU A 83 -7.07 41.44 -8.61
N LEU A 84 -7.98 41.10 -7.71
CA LEU A 84 -9.39 40.99 -8.09
C LEU A 84 -9.93 42.39 -8.38
N PRO A 85 -10.38 42.67 -9.63
CA PRO A 85 -10.95 43.96 -9.98
C PRO A 85 -12.22 44.17 -9.16
N GLU A 86 -12.32 45.34 -8.50
CA GLU A 86 -13.55 45.83 -7.92
C GLU A 86 -14.57 46.05 -9.05
N GLU A 87 -15.30 45.00 -9.41
CA GLU A 87 -16.44 45.10 -10.30
C GLU A 87 -17.51 45.94 -9.60
N LYS A 88 -17.78 47.12 -10.16
CA LYS A 88 -18.90 47.97 -9.77
C LYS A 88 -20.18 47.25 -10.16
N GLU A 89 -20.83 46.61 -9.19
CA GLU A 89 -22.14 46.02 -9.35
C GLU A 89 -23.19 47.15 -9.55
N ASP A 90 -23.90 47.09 -10.68
CA ASP A 90 -25.11 47.88 -10.93
C ASP A 90 -26.26 47.33 -10.07
N ASP A 91 -26.84 48.20 -9.26
CA ASP A 91 -27.36 47.90 -7.91
C ASP A 91 -28.88 47.64 -7.83
N ASP A 92 -29.58 47.33 -8.93
CA ASP A 92 -31.03 47.54 -8.97
C ASP A 92 -31.93 46.28 -9.02
N ASN A 93 -31.43 45.05 -8.82
CA ASN A 93 -32.33 43.88 -8.91
C ASN A 93 -32.11 42.67 -7.97
N ARG A 94 -31.37 42.81 -6.86
CA ARG A 94 -31.20 41.73 -5.85
C ARG A 94 -31.96 42.03 -4.56
N LYS A 95 -33.29 41.89 -4.58
CA LYS A 95 -34.12 41.88 -3.36
C LYS A 95 -34.91 40.59 -3.25
N ASN A 96 -34.25 39.43 -3.11
CA ASN A 96 -34.82 38.30 -2.33
C ASN A 96 -33.96 37.03 -2.17
N SER A 97 -32.69 36.96 -2.56
CA SER A 97 -31.84 35.86 -2.11
C SER A 97 -31.26 36.24 -0.76
N GLY A 98 -31.86 35.77 0.33
CA GLY A 98 -31.31 35.84 1.69
C GLY A 98 -30.07 34.95 1.87
N ASP A 99 -29.24 34.87 0.83
CA ASP A 99 -27.93 34.24 0.84
C ASP A 99 -26.98 35.33 1.36
N ASP A 100 -26.81 35.30 2.68
CA ASP A 100 -25.82 36.06 3.43
C ASP A 100 -24.41 35.57 3.07
N ASP A 101 -24.04 35.67 1.79
CA ASP A 101 -22.71 35.43 1.24
C ASP A 101 -21.81 36.66 1.54
N GLY A 102 -21.83 37.11 2.79
CA GLY A 102 -20.83 38.03 3.29
C GLY A 102 -19.43 37.46 3.01
N PRO A 103 -18.43 38.30 2.71
CA PRO A 103 -17.09 37.83 2.41
C PRO A 103 -16.61 36.90 3.52
N MET A 104 -16.36 35.63 3.19
CA MET A 104 -15.88 34.64 4.16
C MET A 104 -14.64 35.20 4.87
N ASP A 105 -14.64 35.09 6.20
CA ASP A 105 -13.46 35.42 7.01
C ASP A 105 -12.23 34.69 6.44
N PRO A 106 -11.12 35.38 6.12
CA PRO A 106 -9.91 34.76 5.61
C PRO A 106 -9.43 33.53 6.40
N ILE A 107 -9.67 33.51 7.72
CA ILE A 107 -9.35 32.36 8.58
C ILE A 107 -10.18 31.12 8.20
N GLN A 108 -11.45 31.31 7.88
CA GLN A 108 -12.34 30.22 7.44
C GLN A 108 -11.94 29.70 6.05
N VAL A 109 -11.52 30.60 5.15
CA VAL A 109 -11.03 30.21 3.82
C VAL A 109 -9.78 29.34 3.93
N ILE A 110 -8.80 29.71 4.77
CA ILE A 110 -7.59 28.91 4.99
C ILE A 110 -7.96 27.54 5.58
N ALA A 111 -8.80 27.51 6.61
CA ALA A 111 -9.23 26.26 7.24
C ALA A 111 -9.97 25.32 6.26
N ARG A 112 -10.77 25.88 5.36
CA ARG A 112 -11.43 25.14 4.27
C ARG A 112 -10.40 24.54 3.33
N LEU A 113 -9.47 25.33 2.81
CA LEU A 113 -8.42 24.88 1.87
C LEU A 113 -7.55 23.77 2.47
N GLU A 114 -7.19 23.86 3.75
CA GLU A 114 -6.45 22.79 4.43
C GLU A 114 -7.25 21.49 4.55
N ARG A 115 -8.56 21.56 4.80
CA ARG A 115 -9.43 20.38 4.80
C ARG A 115 -9.52 19.76 3.40
N GLU A 116 -9.67 20.58 2.37
CA GLU A 116 -9.71 20.13 0.98
C GLU A 116 -8.41 19.40 0.58
N GLU A 117 -7.25 19.93 0.97
CA GLU A 117 -5.94 19.29 0.70
C GLU A 117 -5.76 17.96 1.46
N LYS A 118 -6.16 17.92 2.74
CA LYS A 118 -6.14 16.68 3.53
C LYS A 118 -7.05 15.62 2.93
N LEU A 119 -8.24 16.01 2.51
CA LEU A 119 -9.22 15.08 1.96
C LEU A 119 -8.83 14.56 0.58
N THR A 120 -8.28 15.42 -0.29
CA THR A 120 -7.74 14.98 -1.58
C THR A 120 -6.56 14.03 -1.41
N SER A 121 -5.71 14.24 -0.40
CA SER A 121 -4.64 13.30 -0.03
C SER A 121 -5.21 11.97 0.47
N ALA A 122 -6.24 12.00 1.31
CA ALA A 122 -6.91 10.81 1.82
C ALA A 122 -7.60 9.99 0.70
N LEU A 123 -8.28 10.64 -0.25
CA LEU A 123 -8.84 10.00 -1.44
C LEU A 123 -7.78 9.29 -2.27
N LYS A 124 -6.63 9.95 -2.52
CA LYS A 124 -5.50 9.33 -3.23
C LYS A 124 -4.98 8.10 -2.49
N MET A 125 -4.90 8.13 -1.17
CA MET A 125 -4.52 6.97 -0.36
C MET A 125 -5.57 5.85 -0.43
N ALA A 126 -6.86 6.19 -0.35
CA ALA A 126 -7.95 5.23 -0.47
C ALA A 126 -7.91 4.50 -1.84
N LEU A 127 -7.73 5.25 -2.94
CA LEU A 127 -7.56 4.70 -4.28
C LEU A 127 -6.36 3.74 -4.38
N ARG A 128 -5.20 4.12 -3.83
CA ARG A 128 -4.00 3.26 -3.82
C ARG A 128 -4.22 1.98 -3.02
N SER A 129 -4.93 2.07 -1.90
CA SER A 129 -5.24 0.91 -1.05
C SER A 129 -6.34 0.00 -1.63
N ARG A 130 -7.06 0.44 -2.67
CA ARG A 130 -8.22 -0.25 -3.26
C ARG A 130 -9.26 -0.70 -2.21
N ASN A 131 -9.47 0.11 -1.17
CA ASN A 131 -10.43 -0.18 -0.11
C ASN A 131 -11.74 0.60 -0.36
N PRO A 132 -12.84 -0.06 -0.78
CA PRO A 132 -14.07 0.62 -1.15
C PRO A 132 -14.71 1.36 0.04
N ARG A 133 -14.59 0.83 1.27
CA ARG A 133 -15.17 1.47 2.47
C ARG A 133 -14.51 2.81 2.77
N MET A 134 -13.18 2.85 2.73
CA MET A 134 -12.41 4.09 2.92
C MET A 134 -12.71 5.10 1.82
N LEU A 135 -12.84 4.62 0.58
CA LEU A 135 -13.14 5.47 -0.57
C LEU A 135 -14.53 6.10 -0.45
N ALA A 136 -15.54 5.33 -0.06
CA ALA A 136 -16.90 5.81 0.16
C ALA A 136 -16.98 6.88 1.25
N VAL A 137 -16.28 6.69 2.38
CA VAL A 137 -16.24 7.67 3.47
C VAL A 137 -15.68 9.01 2.98
N HIS A 138 -14.54 9.01 2.29
CA HIS A 138 -13.92 10.25 1.82
C HIS A 138 -14.64 10.88 0.63
N ILE A 139 -15.39 10.10 -0.18
CA ILE A 139 -16.29 10.66 -1.19
C ILE A 139 -17.42 11.44 -0.49
N GLY A 140 -18.05 10.86 0.55
CA GLY A 140 -19.10 11.53 1.32
C GLY A 140 -18.61 12.82 1.97
N GLU A 141 -17.45 12.77 2.65
CA GLU A 141 -16.81 13.96 3.23
C GLU A 141 -16.51 15.04 2.17
N ALA A 142 -16.22 14.64 0.92
CA ALA A 142 -15.93 15.60 -0.15
C ALA A 142 -17.20 16.23 -0.70
N GLU A 143 -18.28 15.47 -0.78
CA GLU A 143 -19.61 15.96 -1.16
C GLU A 143 -20.15 16.95 -0.11
N ASP A 144 -20.00 16.62 1.17
CA ASP A 144 -20.40 17.49 2.29
C ASP A 144 -19.67 18.84 2.27
N LEU A 145 -18.43 18.87 1.77
CA LEU A 145 -17.63 20.09 1.61
C LEU A 145 -17.84 20.78 0.24
N GLY A 146 -18.67 20.20 -0.65
CA GLY A 146 -18.91 20.72 -2.00
C GLY A 146 -17.68 20.66 -2.92
N ILE A 147 -16.76 19.73 -2.69
CA ILE A 147 -15.51 19.62 -3.45
C ILE A 147 -15.75 18.86 -4.77
N THR A 148 -15.70 19.57 -5.89
CA THR A 148 -15.90 19.02 -7.24
C THR A 148 -14.58 18.71 -7.96
N SER A 149 -13.61 18.12 -7.25
CA SER A 149 -12.30 17.82 -7.85
C SER A 149 -12.36 16.60 -8.78
N GLN A 150 -11.45 16.53 -9.76
CA GLN A 150 -11.32 15.38 -10.66
C GLN A 150 -11.08 14.06 -9.90
N ALA A 151 -10.36 14.11 -8.78
CA ALA A 151 -10.12 12.95 -7.92
C ALA A 151 -11.41 12.39 -7.31
N VAL A 152 -12.37 13.24 -6.93
CA VAL A 152 -13.68 12.83 -6.41
C VAL A 152 -14.49 12.15 -7.52
N ALA A 153 -14.51 12.74 -8.72
CA ALA A 153 -15.21 12.17 -9.87
C ALA A 153 -14.64 10.78 -10.27
N GLU A 154 -13.32 10.63 -10.30
CA GLU A 154 -12.66 9.35 -10.56
C GLU A 154 -12.97 8.32 -9.46
N SER A 155 -12.93 8.74 -8.20
CA SER A 155 -13.25 7.88 -7.05
C SER A 155 -14.68 7.35 -7.11
N LYS A 156 -15.65 8.22 -7.44
CA LYS A 156 -17.06 7.82 -7.65
C LYS A 156 -17.21 6.81 -8.78
N ARG A 157 -16.48 7.00 -9.89
CA ARG A 157 -16.52 6.06 -11.02
C ARG A 157 -15.95 4.69 -10.67
N LEU A 158 -14.90 4.64 -9.85
CA LEU A 158 -14.22 3.39 -9.48
C LEU A 158 -14.88 2.64 -8.32
N LEU A 159 -15.60 3.34 -7.43
CA LEU A 159 -16.24 2.75 -6.26
C LEU A 159 -17.09 1.49 -6.56
N PRO A 160 -18.04 1.48 -7.52
CA PRO A 160 -18.87 0.30 -7.77
C PRO A 160 -18.06 -0.92 -8.24
N SER A 161 -17.01 -0.70 -9.04
CA SER A 161 -16.10 -1.79 -9.45
C SER A 161 -15.39 -2.38 -8.24
N LEU A 162 -14.85 -1.53 -7.35
CA LEU A 162 -14.13 -1.98 -6.15
C LEU A 162 -15.05 -2.71 -5.16
N GLU A 163 -16.32 -2.31 -5.07
CA GLU A 163 -17.32 -3.00 -4.25
C GLU A 163 -17.61 -4.41 -4.76
N LEU A 164 -17.75 -4.59 -6.08
CA LEU A 164 -17.91 -5.91 -6.69
C LEU A 164 -16.67 -6.80 -6.48
N GLU A 165 -15.48 -6.24 -6.67
CA GLU A 165 -14.22 -6.96 -6.41
C GLU A 165 -14.14 -7.41 -4.94
N PHE A 166 -14.48 -6.52 -4.00
CA PHE A 166 -14.43 -6.82 -2.57
C PHE A 166 -15.48 -7.85 -2.15
N ALA A 167 -16.71 -7.75 -2.67
CA ALA A 167 -17.78 -8.71 -2.42
C ALA A 167 -17.40 -10.12 -2.92
N CYS A 168 -16.91 -10.21 -4.16
CA CYS A 168 -16.43 -11.47 -4.74
C CYS A 168 -15.29 -12.09 -3.90
N LEU A 169 -14.32 -11.29 -3.44
CA LEU A 169 -13.24 -11.78 -2.57
C LEU A 169 -13.75 -12.23 -1.20
N SER A 170 -14.81 -11.60 -0.67
CA SER A 170 -15.46 -12.03 0.57
C SER A 170 -16.15 -13.38 0.40
N GLU A 171 -16.96 -13.52 -0.65
CA GLU A 171 -17.65 -14.78 -0.99
C GLU A 171 -16.65 -15.92 -1.22
N LEU A 172 -15.54 -15.64 -1.91
CA LEU A 172 -14.47 -16.61 -2.13
C LEU A 172 -13.85 -17.09 -0.80
N ARG A 173 -13.59 -16.17 0.15
CA ARG A 173 -13.08 -16.53 1.48
C ARG A 173 -14.08 -17.36 2.27
N ASP A 174 -15.37 -17.02 2.19
CA ASP A 174 -16.44 -17.79 2.84
C ASP A 174 -16.56 -19.20 2.25
N ALA A 175 -16.51 -19.33 0.91
CA ALA A 175 -16.48 -20.62 0.23
C ALA A 175 -15.25 -21.46 0.61
N MET A 176 -14.05 -20.84 0.70
CA MET A 176 -12.84 -21.52 1.16
C MET A 176 -12.96 -22.01 2.61
N ARG A 177 -13.62 -21.23 3.48
CA ARG A 177 -13.83 -21.58 4.89
C ARG A 177 -14.81 -22.74 5.04
N VAL A 178 -15.91 -22.71 4.28
CA VAL A 178 -16.94 -23.78 4.28
C VAL A 178 -16.45 -25.04 3.56
N LYS A 179 -15.49 -24.90 2.63
CA LYS A 179 -14.97 -25.99 1.79
C LYS A 179 -16.05 -26.63 0.90
N ASP A 180 -17.05 -25.85 0.49
CA ASP A 180 -18.06 -26.29 -0.47
C ASP A 180 -17.52 -26.13 -1.91
N PRO A 181 -17.36 -27.23 -2.68
CA PRO A 181 -16.83 -27.15 -4.03
C PRO A 181 -17.72 -26.34 -4.99
N GLN A 182 -19.05 -26.34 -4.82
CA GLN A 182 -19.94 -25.59 -5.71
C GLN A 182 -19.81 -24.09 -5.47
N ALA A 183 -19.91 -23.64 -4.21
CA ALA A 183 -19.69 -22.23 -3.86
C ALA A 183 -18.29 -21.73 -4.25
N LEU A 184 -17.28 -22.59 -4.12
CA LEU A 184 -15.91 -22.23 -4.49
C LEU A 184 -15.75 -22.09 -6.01
N LYS A 185 -16.42 -22.94 -6.80
CA LYS A 185 -16.45 -22.84 -8.25
C LYS A 185 -17.14 -21.56 -8.70
N THR A 186 -18.34 -21.26 -8.19
CA THR A 186 -19.08 -20.05 -8.55
C THR A 186 -18.29 -18.78 -8.22
N ALA A 187 -17.68 -18.71 -7.04
CA ALA A 187 -16.85 -17.57 -6.65
C ALA A 187 -15.58 -17.45 -7.51
N LEU A 188 -14.97 -18.57 -7.94
CA LEU A 188 -13.83 -18.57 -8.85
C LEU A 188 -14.19 -18.13 -10.26
N ASP A 189 -15.37 -18.51 -10.76
CA ASP A 189 -15.89 -18.09 -12.06
C ASP A 189 -16.20 -16.59 -12.06
N GLN A 190 -16.87 -16.06 -11.02
CA GLN A 190 -17.07 -14.63 -10.82
C GLN A 190 -15.74 -13.86 -10.74
N ALA A 191 -14.77 -14.37 -9.97
CA ALA A 191 -13.45 -13.75 -9.87
C ALA A 191 -12.73 -13.71 -11.23
N LYS A 192 -12.95 -14.72 -12.08
CA LYS A 192 -12.41 -14.76 -13.45
C LYS A 192 -13.12 -13.74 -14.36
N GLU A 193 -14.43 -13.60 -14.25
CA GLU A 193 -15.21 -12.59 -15.00
C GLU A 193 -14.78 -11.16 -14.65
N LEU A 194 -14.51 -10.90 -13.36
CA LEU A 194 -13.97 -9.63 -12.88
C LEU A 194 -12.47 -9.43 -13.17
N GLY A 195 -11.81 -10.41 -13.79
CA GLY A 195 -10.38 -10.33 -14.10
C GLY A 195 -9.46 -10.31 -12.87
N LEU A 196 -9.95 -10.80 -11.73
CA LEU A 196 -9.20 -10.78 -10.48
C LEU A 196 -8.05 -11.79 -10.50
N SER A 197 -6.91 -11.39 -9.92
CA SER A 197 -5.74 -12.24 -9.73
C SER A 197 -5.12 -12.00 -8.35
N GLY A 198 -4.39 -12.99 -7.83
CA GLY A 198 -3.70 -12.86 -6.55
C GLY A 198 -3.64 -14.15 -5.74
N LYS A 199 -2.86 -14.11 -4.65
CA LYS A 199 -2.58 -15.28 -3.79
C LYS A 199 -3.85 -15.94 -3.25
N THR A 200 -4.89 -15.16 -2.92
CA THR A 200 -6.17 -15.70 -2.42
C THR A 200 -6.88 -16.55 -3.48
N ILE A 201 -6.92 -16.10 -4.73
CA ILE A 201 -7.53 -16.83 -5.85
C ILE A 201 -6.72 -18.08 -6.18
N ASP A 202 -5.39 -18.00 -6.17
CA ASP A 202 -4.53 -19.16 -6.36
C ASP A 202 -4.74 -20.21 -5.27
N ASN A 203 -4.90 -19.79 -4.02
CA ASN A 203 -5.18 -20.69 -2.91
C ASN A 203 -6.58 -21.32 -3.03
N ALA A 204 -7.59 -20.54 -3.42
CA ALA A 204 -8.93 -21.06 -3.70
C ALA A 204 -8.91 -22.09 -4.84
N ARG A 205 -8.16 -21.86 -5.92
CA ARG A 205 -8.02 -22.82 -7.03
C ARG A 205 -7.36 -24.12 -6.58
N LYS A 206 -6.29 -24.05 -5.77
CA LYS A 206 -5.65 -25.23 -5.20
C LYS A 206 -6.62 -26.02 -4.32
N LEU A 207 -7.34 -25.32 -3.45
CA LEU A 207 -8.33 -25.91 -2.56
C LEU A 207 -9.48 -26.56 -3.36
N TYR A 208 -9.92 -25.94 -4.46
CA TYR A 208 -10.93 -26.51 -5.34
C TYR A 208 -10.47 -27.82 -5.98
N ILE A 209 -9.23 -27.87 -6.50
CA ILE A 209 -8.65 -29.10 -7.07
C ILE A 209 -8.52 -30.20 -6.01
N GLU A 210 -8.24 -29.84 -4.76
CA GLU A 210 -8.11 -30.77 -3.64
C GLU A 210 -9.48 -31.36 -3.21
N ILE A 211 -10.52 -30.52 -3.11
CA ILE A 211 -11.85 -30.93 -2.62
C ILE A 211 -12.70 -31.56 -3.71
N ALA A 212 -12.65 -31.00 -4.92
CA ALA A 212 -13.30 -31.52 -6.12
C ALA A 212 -12.21 -32.05 -7.04
N PRO A 213 -11.56 -33.20 -6.69
CA PRO A 213 -10.64 -33.84 -7.61
C PRO A 213 -11.40 -34.00 -8.92
N PRO A 214 -10.79 -33.62 -10.06
CA PRO A 214 -11.45 -33.69 -11.35
C PRO A 214 -11.99 -35.10 -11.45
N LEU A 215 -13.33 -35.24 -11.39
CA LEU A 215 -14.00 -36.52 -11.52
C LEU A 215 -13.44 -37.09 -12.80
N SER A 216 -12.53 -38.03 -12.62
CA SER A 216 -11.63 -38.49 -13.64
C SER A 216 -12.49 -38.93 -14.80
N ALA A 217 -12.25 -38.31 -15.95
CA ALA A 217 -12.65 -38.63 -17.31
C ALA A 217 -12.89 -40.13 -17.58
N SER A 218 -13.89 -40.72 -16.92
CA SER A 218 -14.28 -42.14 -17.01
C SER A 218 -15.59 -42.32 -17.77
N GLU A 219 -16.18 -41.24 -18.29
CA GLU A 219 -17.37 -41.27 -19.12
C GLU A 219 -17.11 -40.71 -20.52
N THR A 220 -16.14 -41.29 -21.24
CA THR A 220 -16.25 -41.45 -22.71
C THR A 220 -15.48 -42.70 -23.15
N SER A 221 -15.84 -43.86 -22.61
CA SER A 221 -15.65 -45.14 -23.28
C SER A 221 -17.00 -45.67 -23.75
N SER A 222 -17.27 -45.51 -25.05
CA SER A 222 -18.21 -46.31 -25.87
C SER A 222 -19.72 -46.16 -25.57
N PRO A 223 -20.54 -46.00 -26.64
CA PRO A 223 -20.89 -47.20 -27.40
C PRO A 223 -20.62 -47.05 -28.90
N GLU A 224 -19.89 -48.04 -29.43
CA GLU A 224 -20.16 -48.76 -30.68
C GLU A 224 -20.90 -47.98 -31.79
N GLY A 225 -20.12 -47.36 -32.67
CA GLY A 225 -20.57 -46.82 -33.96
C GLY A 225 -19.56 -47.16 -35.05
N LYS A 226 -19.60 -48.41 -35.47
CA LYS A 226 -18.80 -49.07 -36.51
C LYS A 226 -18.77 -48.27 -37.82
N VAL A 227 -17.66 -47.60 -38.15
CA VAL A 227 -17.33 -47.24 -39.54
C VAL A 227 -15.88 -47.63 -39.83
N LEU A 228 -15.77 -48.56 -40.78
CA LEU A 228 -14.56 -49.11 -41.35
C LEU A 228 -13.67 -48.04 -41.99
N ALA A 229 -12.36 -48.33 -41.96
CA ALA A 229 -11.32 -47.97 -42.92
C ALA A 229 -10.68 -46.56 -42.80
N GLN A 230 -9.47 -46.48 -42.24
CA GLN A 230 -8.21 -46.61 -43.00
C GLN A 230 -6.98 -46.47 -42.07
N PRO A 231 -5.85 -47.14 -42.37
CA PRO A 231 -4.61 -47.00 -41.63
C PRO A 231 -3.72 -45.95 -42.28
N GLN A 232 -3.38 -44.87 -41.56
CA GLN A 232 -2.14 -44.12 -41.80
C GLN A 232 -1.45 -43.82 -40.48
N SER A 233 -0.54 -44.74 -40.17
CA SER A 233 0.57 -44.61 -39.25
C SER A 233 1.53 -43.49 -39.70
N GLY A 234 1.92 -42.65 -38.76
CA GLY A 234 3.14 -41.84 -38.87
C GLY A 234 3.03 -40.48 -38.21
N SER A 235 3.90 -40.22 -37.23
CA SER A 235 4.36 -38.86 -36.88
C SER A 235 3.49 -38.03 -35.91
N ARG A 236 3.31 -38.49 -34.66
CA ARG A 236 2.75 -37.64 -33.57
C ARG A 236 3.61 -37.48 -32.31
N ALA A 237 4.81 -38.06 -32.27
CA ALA A 237 5.69 -38.01 -31.10
C ALA A 237 6.65 -36.79 -31.05
N SER A 238 6.74 -35.96 -32.10
CA SER A 238 7.71 -34.85 -32.17
C SER A 238 7.15 -33.45 -31.83
N SER A 239 5.86 -33.30 -31.54
CA SER A 239 5.24 -31.97 -31.31
C SER A 239 5.20 -31.48 -29.85
N GLN A 240 5.63 -32.30 -28.88
CA GLN A 240 5.60 -31.89 -27.47
C GLN A 240 6.87 -31.16 -27.02
N GLU A 241 8.04 -31.46 -27.62
CA GLU A 241 9.31 -30.83 -27.24
C GLU A 241 9.38 -29.34 -27.64
N GLY A 242 8.79 -28.95 -28.78
CA GLY A 242 8.77 -27.56 -29.24
C GLY A 242 8.00 -26.60 -28.32
N LYS A 243 6.93 -27.07 -27.66
CA LYS A 243 6.13 -26.23 -26.75
C LYS A 243 6.84 -25.94 -25.43
N VAL A 244 7.68 -26.86 -24.97
CA VAL A 244 8.48 -26.65 -23.75
C VAL A 244 9.56 -25.60 -24.00
N SER A 245 10.22 -25.65 -25.18
CA SER A 245 11.24 -24.65 -25.54
C SER A 245 10.66 -23.23 -25.59
N ALA A 246 9.53 -23.03 -26.28
CA ALA A 246 8.91 -21.71 -26.41
C ALA A 246 8.50 -21.12 -25.05
N HIS A 247 8.04 -21.97 -24.11
CA HIS A 247 7.71 -21.50 -22.77
C HIS A 247 8.94 -21.09 -21.97
N GLN A 248 10.05 -21.83 -22.11
CA GLN A 248 11.31 -21.48 -21.45
C GLN A 248 11.88 -20.17 -21.97
N ASP A 249 11.79 -19.91 -23.27
CA ASP A 249 12.31 -18.68 -23.87
C ASP A 249 11.50 -17.45 -23.43
N ASN A 250 10.18 -17.57 -23.32
CA ASN A 250 9.34 -16.50 -22.74
C ASN A 250 9.70 -16.22 -21.26
N ILE A 251 9.97 -17.26 -20.45
CA ILE A 251 10.40 -17.05 -19.05
C ILE A 251 11.75 -16.34 -18.97
N LYS A 252 12.69 -16.67 -19.87
CA LYS A 252 13.98 -15.97 -19.96
C LYS A 252 13.78 -14.50 -20.32
N GLU A 253 12.90 -14.22 -21.30
CA GLU A 253 12.56 -12.86 -21.72
C GLU A 253 11.94 -12.04 -20.59
N GLN A 254 11.01 -12.62 -19.83
CA GLN A 254 10.41 -11.97 -18.64
C GLN A 254 11.44 -11.74 -17.53
N LEU A 255 12.39 -12.66 -17.33
CA LEU A 255 13.48 -12.48 -16.39
C LEU A 255 14.40 -11.33 -16.82
N SER A 256 14.79 -11.28 -18.10
CA SER A 256 15.61 -10.16 -18.61
C SER A 256 14.87 -8.83 -18.51
N GLU A 257 13.58 -8.77 -18.87
CA GLU A 257 12.78 -7.55 -18.75
C GLU A 257 12.66 -7.10 -17.28
N GLY A 258 12.45 -8.03 -16.35
CA GLY A 258 12.40 -7.73 -14.91
C GLY A 258 13.73 -7.22 -14.36
N VAL A 259 14.86 -7.76 -14.84
CA VAL A 259 16.22 -7.31 -14.47
C VAL A 259 16.50 -5.91 -15.03
N GLU A 260 16.16 -5.67 -16.29
CA GLU A 260 16.38 -4.38 -16.98
C GLU A 260 15.50 -3.27 -16.41
N SER A 261 14.21 -3.53 -16.19
CA SER A 261 13.27 -2.56 -15.62
C SER A 261 13.47 -2.32 -14.12
N ARG A 262 14.20 -3.21 -13.43
CA ARG A 262 14.33 -3.24 -11.96
C ARG A 262 12.98 -3.21 -11.23
N ASP A 263 11.94 -3.76 -11.86
CA ASP A 263 10.61 -3.88 -11.28
C ASP A 263 10.54 -5.14 -10.39
N ILE A 264 10.39 -4.91 -9.07
CA ILE A 264 10.35 -5.95 -8.04
C ILE A 264 9.26 -6.99 -8.33
N ASP A 265 8.07 -6.55 -8.77
CA ASP A 265 6.91 -7.42 -8.96
C ASP A 265 7.03 -8.25 -10.25
N LYS A 266 7.58 -7.66 -11.32
CA LYS A 266 7.88 -8.42 -12.56
C LYS A 266 8.96 -9.47 -12.30
N LEU A 267 10.05 -9.07 -11.65
CA LEU A 267 11.18 -9.96 -11.37
C LEU A 267 10.80 -11.11 -10.43
N GLU A 268 10.02 -10.82 -9.38
CA GLU A 268 9.51 -11.85 -8.47
C GLU A 268 8.56 -12.82 -9.16
N ARG A 269 7.64 -12.34 -10.01
CA ARG A 269 6.75 -13.21 -10.81
C ARG A 269 7.53 -14.10 -11.77
N ALA A 270 8.49 -13.54 -12.50
CA ALA A 270 9.32 -14.29 -13.45
C ALA A 270 10.14 -15.38 -12.74
N LEU A 271 10.73 -15.08 -11.58
CA LEU A 271 11.44 -16.07 -10.75
C LEU A 271 10.51 -17.17 -10.21
N GLN A 272 9.29 -16.83 -9.78
CA GLN A 272 8.30 -17.83 -9.35
C GLN A 272 7.88 -18.76 -10.49
N ILE A 273 7.70 -18.24 -11.70
CA ILE A 273 7.38 -19.06 -12.88
C ILE A 273 8.59 -19.96 -13.24
N ALA A 274 9.81 -19.42 -13.21
CA ALA A 274 11.03 -20.19 -13.44
C ALA A 274 11.18 -21.35 -12.44
N ASP A 275 10.88 -21.11 -11.16
CA ASP A 275 10.92 -22.15 -10.12
C ASP A 275 9.86 -23.23 -10.33
N LYS A 276 8.64 -22.84 -10.73
CA LYS A 276 7.55 -23.79 -11.06
C LYS A 276 7.91 -24.72 -12.22
N VAL A 277 8.58 -24.19 -13.24
CA VAL A 277 9.01 -24.95 -14.44
C VAL A 277 10.36 -25.63 -14.21
N LYS A 278 11.01 -25.43 -13.05
CA LYS A 278 12.36 -25.90 -12.73
C LYS A 278 13.38 -25.52 -13.80
N LEU A 279 13.26 -24.29 -14.32
CA LEU A 279 14.12 -23.77 -15.37
C LEU A 279 15.57 -23.69 -14.88
N ARG A 280 16.50 -24.30 -15.62
CA ARG A 280 17.95 -24.19 -15.36
C ARG A 280 18.52 -23.07 -16.22
N TYR A 281 18.34 -21.84 -15.80
CA TYR A 281 18.91 -20.67 -16.46
C TYR A 281 20.02 -20.06 -15.59
N ALA A 282 21.18 -19.79 -16.20
CA ALA A 282 22.38 -19.33 -15.50
C ALA A 282 22.19 -17.97 -14.81
N GLY A 283 21.27 -17.11 -15.29
CA GLY A 283 20.99 -15.81 -14.69
C GLY A 283 19.99 -15.82 -13.52
N ILE A 284 19.44 -16.97 -13.13
CA ILE A 284 18.49 -17.05 -11.99
C ILE A 284 19.14 -16.65 -10.65
N PRO A 285 20.37 -17.09 -10.31
CA PRO A 285 21.03 -16.67 -9.07
C PRO A 285 21.22 -15.15 -9.01
N ASP A 286 21.73 -14.55 -10.08
CA ASP A 286 21.97 -13.11 -10.19
C ASP A 286 20.66 -12.32 -10.07
N ALA A 287 19.59 -12.77 -10.75
CA ALA A 287 18.26 -12.20 -10.65
C ALA A 287 17.69 -12.25 -9.21
N ARG A 288 17.95 -13.35 -8.47
CA ARG A 288 17.52 -13.47 -7.06
C ARG A 288 18.30 -12.54 -6.14
N GLU A 289 19.60 -12.38 -6.37
CA GLU A 289 20.43 -11.44 -5.63
C GLU A 289 19.98 -10.00 -5.88
N LEU A 290 19.73 -9.64 -7.15
CA LEU A 290 19.17 -8.36 -7.52
C LEU A 290 17.81 -8.11 -6.84
N LEU A 291 16.91 -9.10 -6.83
CA LEU A 291 15.62 -8.97 -6.16
C LEU A 291 15.77 -8.69 -4.65
N LYS A 292 16.72 -9.36 -3.97
CA LYS A 292 17.00 -9.10 -2.54
C LYS A 292 17.49 -7.67 -2.33
N ARG A 293 18.40 -7.21 -3.18
CA ARG A 293 18.93 -5.84 -3.16
C ARG A 293 17.81 -4.81 -3.38
N LEU A 294 16.99 -4.98 -4.43
CA LEU A 294 15.88 -4.05 -4.73
C LEU A 294 14.84 -4.00 -3.60
N LYS A 295 14.52 -5.13 -2.96
CA LYS A 295 13.62 -5.15 -1.80
C LYS A 295 14.21 -4.40 -0.60
N PHE A 296 15.51 -4.52 -0.38
CA PHE A 296 16.20 -3.78 0.67
C PHE A 296 16.23 -2.28 0.39
N GLU A 297 16.58 -1.88 -0.84
CA GLU A 297 16.55 -0.48 -1.29
C GLU A 297 15.15 0.13 -1.18
N SER A 298 14.10 -0.62 -1.56
CA SER A 298 12.71 -0.20 -1.41
C SER A 298 12.30 0.01 0.06
N SER A 299 12.76 -0.87 0.96
CA SER A 299 12.55 -0.70 2.40
C SER A 299 13.22 0.55 2.94
N ILE A 300 14.46 0.84 2.52
CA ILE A 300 15.18 2.06 2.91
C ILE A 300 14.43 3.31 2.42
N SER A 301 13.95 3.34 1.18
CA SER A 301 13.15 4.46 0.65
C SER A 301 11.88 4.70 1.48
N LEU A 302 11.17 3.64 1.88
CA LEU A 302 9.98 3.76 2.71
C LEU A 302 10.32 4.32 4.11
N ASP A 303 11.38 3.81 4.73
CA ASP A 303 11.84 4.29 6.03
C ASP A 303 12.30 5.75 5.97
N LEU A 304 13.00 6.16 4.90
CA LEU A 304 13.39 7.56 4.67
C LEU A 304 12.17 8.47 4.55
N LYS A 305 11.15 8.06 3.79
CA LYS A 305 9.90 8.82 3.67
C LYS A 305 9.21 8.97 5.02
N LYS A 306 9.16 7.91 5.81
CA LYS A 306 8.60 7.96 7.17
C LYS A 306 9.42 8.89 8.08
N ALA A 307 10.74 8.79 8.04
CA ALA A 307 11.65 9.57 8.87
C ALA A 307 11.61 11.07 8.53
N THR A 308 11.56 11.40 7.23
CA THR A 308 11.44 12.78 6.75
C THR A 308 10.10 13.43 7.11
N VAL A 309 8.99 12.70 6.97
CA VAL A 309 7.65 13.20 7.37
C VAL A 309 7.56 13.41 8.88
N THR A 310 8.09 12.48 9.68
CA THR A 310 8.06 12.58 11.14
C THR A 310 9.10 13.53 11.71
N ARG A 311 10.08 13.98 10.89
CA ARG A 311 11.24 14.79 11.30
C ARG A 311 11.95 14.25 12.54
N ASN A 312 11.99 12.92 12.68
CA ASN A 312 12.66 12.27 13.79
C ASN A 312 14.15 12.12 13.50
N LEU A 313 14.99 12.90 14.19
CA LEU A 313 16.44 12.95 13.98
C LEU A 313 17.11 11.58 14.17
N SER A 314 16.74 10.83 15.20
CA SER A 314 17.31 9.50 15.47
C SER A 314 17.00 8.51 14.34
N LEU A 315 15.75 8.51 13.86
CA LEU A 315 15.35 7.61 12.77
C LEU A 315 16.00 8.03 11.43
N LEU A 316 16.10 9.33 11.15
CA LEU A 316 16.78 9.84 9.96
C LEU A 316 18.25 9.43 9.93
N SER A 317 18.96 9.59 11.05
CA SER A 317 20.38 9.23 11.17
C SER A 317 20.59 7.73 10.91
N GLU A 318 19.80 6.87 11.57
CA GLU A 318 19.89 5.41 11.41
C GLU A 318 19.61 4.97 9.95
N VAL A 319 18.59 5.55 9.32
CA VAL A 319 18.22 5.17 7.95
C VAL A 319 19.24 5.68 6.93
N CYS A 320 19.79 6.89 7.11
CA CYS A 320 20.89 7.39 6.28
C CYS A 320 22.15 6.52 6.42
N GLU A 321 22.49 6.07 7.63
CA GLU A 321 23.60 5.15 7.84
C GLU A 321 23.37 3.81 7.13
N ARG A 322 22.16 3.22 7.25
CA ARG A 322 21.79 2.01 6.51
C ARG A 322 21.85 2.20 4.99
N ALA A 323 21.47 3.37 4.49
CA ALA A 323 21.57 3.70 3.06
C ALA A 323 23.03 3.74 2.60
N HIS A 324 23.93 4.35 3.38
CA HIS A 324 25.37 4.37 3.08
C HIS A 324 26.00 2.98 3.13
N GLN A 325 25.65 2.15 4.13
CA GLN A 325 26.13 0.76 4.23
C GLN A 325 25.68 -0.10 3.03
N ALA A 326 24.59 0.29 2.36
CA ALA A 326 24.04 -0.38 1.19
C ALA A 326 24.58 0.16 -0.15
N ASP A 327 25.45 1.17 -0.13
CA ASP A 327 25.81 1.99 -1.29
C ASP A 327 24.56 2.52 -2.05
N PHE A 328 23.49 2.82 -1.32
CA PHE A 328 22.24 3.32 -1.87
C PHE A 328 22.28 4.85 -1.96
N SER A 329 22.48 5.37 -3.17
CA SER A 329 22.47 6.80 -3.46
C SER A 329 21.22 7.14 -4.28
N ASN A 330 20.30 7.89 -3.66
CA ASN A 330 19.07 8.37 -4.28
C ASN A 330 18.83 9.82 -3.82
N ASP A 331 18.11 10.62 -4.61
CA ASP A 331 17.69 11.98 -4.27
C ASP A 331 16.98 12.06 -2.91
N GLU A 332 16.27 11.00 -2.53
CA GLU A 332 15.62 10.90 -1.21
C GLU A 332 16.64 10.84 -0.06
N VAL A 333 17.78 10.18 -0.25
CA VAL A 333 18.87 10.11 0.74
C VAL A 333 19.51 11.48 0.88
N LEU A 334 19.81 12.15 -0.24
CA LEU A 334 20.37 13.51 -0.23
C LEU A 334 19.45 14.52 0.47
N LYS A 335 18.13 14.43 0.22
CA LYS A 335 17.13 15.27 0.91
C LYS A 335 17.07 14.97 2.40
N ALA A 336 17.12 13.69 2.79
CA ALA A 336 17.13 13.28 4.18
C ALA A 336 18.39 13.74 4.90
N GLU A 337 19.57 13.65 4.28
CA GLU A 337 20.84 14.16 4.82
C GLU A 337 20.83 15.68 5.00
N ALA A 338 20.29 16.42 4.03
CA ALA A 338 20.15 17.88 4.16
C ALA A 338 19.25 18.24 5.35
N LEU A 339 18.11 17.55 5.47
CA LEU A 339 17.18 17.74 6.58
C LEU A 339 17.80 17.33 7.92
N LEU A 340 18.61 16.27 7.96
CA LEU A 340 19.35 15.85 9.14
C LEU A 340 20.29 16.97 9.61
N ARG A 341 21.10 17.55 8.71
CA ARG A 341 22.00 18.67 9.05
C ARG A 341 21.24 19.88 9.57
N ASP A 342 20.12 20.22 8.95
CA ASP A 342 19.28 21.35 9.37
C ASP A 342 18.72 21.13 10.79
N LEU A 343 18.25 19.92 11.10
CA LEU A 343 17.76 19.57 12.44
C LEU A 343 18.89 19.56 13.47
N GLU A 344 20.05 19.01 13.15
CA GLU A 344 21.22 19.02 14.05
C GLU A 344 21.72 20.45 14.35
N HIS A 345 21.70 21.34 13.35
CA HIS A 345 22.02 22.75 13.57
C HIS A 345 20.99 23.44 14.47
N ARG A 346 19.71 23.09 14.32
CA ARG A 346 18.65 23.63 15.18
C ARG A 346 18.80 23.17 16.62
N ASP A 347 19.11 21.90 16.87
CA ASP A 347 19.32 21.37 18.22
C ASP A 347 20.53 22.02 18.90
N LYS A 348 21.66 22.17 18.18
CA LYS A 348 22.84 22.91 18.68
C LYS A 348 22.54 24.38 19.00
N ASN A 349 21.68 25.02 18.21
CA ASN A 349 21.24 26.39 18.47
C ASN A 349 20.33 26.48 19.70
N ILE A 350 19.50 25.48 19.96
CA ILE A 350 18.68 25.40 21.17
C ILE A 350 19.60 25.23 22.39
N ASP A 351 20.56 24.32 22.35
CA ASP A 351 21.49 24.10 23.47
C ASP A 351 22.30 25.37 23.79
N SER A 352 22.86 26.02 22.77
CA SER A 352 23.62 27.26 22.95
C SER A 352 22.77 28.45 23.39
N ALA A 353 21.53 28.58 22.91
CA ALA A 353 20.58 29.59 23.40
C ALA A 353 20.21 29.34 24.87
N THR A 354 20.06 28.07 25.25
CA THR A 354 19.79 27.69 26.63
C THR A 354 20.97 28.05 27.53
N ASP A 355 22.21 27.84 27.08
CA ASP A 355 23.40 28.21 27.84
C ASP A 355 23.56 29.73 28.00
N GLN A 356 23.27 30.50 26.95
CA GLN A 356 23.37 31.97 26.95
C GLN A 356 22.20 32.69 27.62
N ALA A 357 21.08 32.02 27.89
CA ALA A 357 19.97 32.60 28.63
C ALA A 357 20.44 33.07 30.02
N SER A 358 20.16 34.32 30.36
CA SER A 358 20.52 34.88 31.67
C SER A 358 19.92 34.03 32.80
N PRO A 359 20.57 33.87 33.98
CA PRO A 359 20.02 33.10 35.09
C PRO A 359 18.58 33.50 35.47
N ARG A 360 18.20 34.77 35.28
CA ARG A 360 16.81 35.24 35.46
C ARG A 360 15.83 34.64 34.44
N GLN A 361 16.25 34.50 33.18
CA GLN A 361 15.43 33.87 32.14
C GLN A 361 15.36 32.36 32.34
N LYS A 362 16.47 31.70 32.74
CA LYS A 362 16.48 30.28 33.11
C LYS A 362 15.48 29.97 34.23
N ASN A 363 15.43 30.82 35.26
CA ASN A 363 14.44 30.68 36.33
C ASN A 363 13.01 30.92 35.84
N SER A 364 12.76 31.91 34.97
CA SER A 364 11.41 32.14 34.43
C SER A 364 10.93 30.99 33.52
N ILE A 365 11.85 30.35 32.78
CA ILE A 365 11.53 29.20 31.93
C ILE A 365 11.30 27.95 32.78
N ALA A 366 12.10 27.74 33.83
CA ALA A 366 11.90 26.65 34.80
C ALA A 366 10.59 26.83 35.60
N GLU A 367 10.23 28.05 35.99
CA GLU A 367 8.94 28.36 36.63
C GLU A 367 7.77 28.18 35.66
N ALA A 368 7.91 28.59 34.40
CA ALA A 368 6.88 28.40 33.38
C ALA A 368 6.66 26.92 33.03
N SER A 369 7.71 26.10 33.06
CA SER A 369 7.62 24.66 32.80
C SER A 369 7.25 23.80 34.02
N SER A 370 7.38 24.34 35.24
CA SER A 370 6.85 23.74 36.49
C SER A 370 5.51 24.33 36.95
N SER A 371 4.91 25.21 36.14
CA SER A 371 3.57 25.73 36.38
C SER A 371 2.55 24.57 36.37
N PRO A 372 1.62 24.50 37.35
CA PRO A 372 0.53 23.53 37.36
C PRO A 372 -0.29 23.55 36.07
N GLN A 373 -0.36 24.70 35.40
CA GLN A 373 -1.06 24.87 34.14
C GLN A 373 -0.32 24.22 32.97
N ALA A 374 1.03 24.21 32.99
CA ALA A 374 1.84 23.51 32.01
C ALA A 374 1.76 21.99 32.20
N GLU A 375 1.75 21.50 33.45
CA GLU A 375 1.51 20.08 33.75
C GLU A 375 0.10 19.64 33.31
N GLN A 376 -0.92 20.48 33.52
CA GLN A 376 -2.28 20.20 33.08
C GLN A 376 -2.38 20.12 31.55
N GLN A 377 -1.74 21.03 30.83
CA GLN A 377 -1.69 20.99 29.35
C GLN A 377 -0.92 19.76 28.84
N GLN A 378 0.18 19.37 29.47
CA GLN A 378 0.91 18.15 29.12
C GLN A 378 0.07 16.89 29.38
N HIS A 379 -0.67 16.86 30.49
CA HIS A 379 -1.57 15.75 30.81
C HIS A 379 -2.75 15.68 29.83
N GLU A 380 -3.29 16.82 29.41
CA GLU A 380 -4.37 16.89 28.43
C GLU A 380 -3.90 16.47 27.04
N HIS A 381 -2.70 16.89 26.62
CA HIS A 381 -2.09 16.45 25.37
C HIS A 381 -1.76 14.95 25.37
N LYS A 382 -1.22 14.40 26.48
CA LYS A 382 -1.05 12.95 26.64
C LYS A 382 -2.38 12.20 26.58
N LYS A 383 -3.43 12.75 27.18
CA LYS A 383 -4.78 12.19 27.13
C LYS A 383 -5.28 12.15 25.68
N GLN A 384 -5.17 13.24 24.93
CA GLN A 384 -5.56 13.31 23.51
C GLN A 384 -4.77 12.34 22.62
N LEU A 385 -3.45 12.20 22.87
CA LEU A 385 -2.62 11.21 22.16
C LEU A 385 -3.04 9.77 22.47
N SER A 386 -3.38 9.48 23.73
CA SER A 386 -3.88 8.15 24.11
C SER A 386 -5.26 7.84 23.51
N GLU A 387 -6.13 8.86 23.45
CA GLU A 387 -7.47 8.75 22.85
C GLU A 387 -7.36 8.52 21.34
N SER A 388 -6.47 9.26 20.66
CA SER A 388 -6.17 9.10 19.23
C SER A 388 -5.58 7.72 18.92
N GLN A 389 -4.68 7.19 19.78
CA GLN A 389 -4.15 5.84 19.60
C GLN A 389 -5.20 4.75 19.87
N SER A 390 -6.13 4.97 20.81
CA SER A 390 -7.21 4.02 21.10
C SER A 390 -8.22 3.91 19.95
N GLN A 391 -8.44 4.98 19.19
CA GLN A 391 -9.31 4.98 18.00
C GLN A 391 -8.70 4.22 16.81
N ILE A 392 -7.41 3.90 16.83
CA ILE A 392 -6.72 3.16 15.76
C ILE A 392 -6.63 1.66 16.08
N SER A 393 -7.17 1.21 17.23
CA SER A 393 -7.25 -0.22 17.53
C SER A 393 -8.28 -0.92 16.62
N PRO A 394 -7.96 -2.07 16.01
CA PRO A 394 -8.89 -2.78 15.14
C PRO A 394 -10.13 -3.20 15.94
N THR A 395 -11.30 -2.79 15.44
CA THR A 395 -12.61 -3.19 15.95
C THR A 395 -12.64 -4.69 16.22
N LYS A 396 -12.65 -5.06 17.50
CA LYS A 396 -12.98 -6.41 17.95
C LYS A 396 -14.27 -6.85 17.26
N GLU A 397 -14.20 -8.01 16.63
CA GLU A 397 -15.31 -8.73 16.02
C GLU A 397 -16.56 -8.63 16.88
N ARG A 398 -17.49 -7.79 16.42
CA ARG A 398 -18.85 -7.74 16.94
C ARG A 398 -19.50 -9.04 16.49
N THR A 399 -19.64 -9.98 17.41
CA THR A 399 -20.36 -11.23 17.20
C THR A 399 -21.76 -10.88 16.69
N PRO A 400 -22.20 -11.40 15.52
CA PRO A 400 -23.51 -11.06 14.98
C PRO A 400 -24.61 -11.56 15.93
N PRO A 401 -25.72 -10.81 16.07
CA PRO A 401 -26.85 -11.25 16.85
C PRO A 401 -27.37 -12.57 16.28
N ARG A 402 -27.50 -13.55 17.18
CA ARG A 402 -28.10 -14.85 16.93
C ARG A 402 -29.58 -14.63 16.59
N PHE A 403 -29.88 -14.46 15.31
CA PHE A 403 -31.26 -14.42 14.84
C PHE A 403 -31.91 -15.78 15.10
N GLY A 404 -32.99 -15.73 15.87
CA GLY A 404 -33.80 -16.88 16.20
C GLY A 404 -34.43 -17.47 14.94
N ASN A 405 -34.49 -18.79 14.93
CA ASN A 405 -35.32 -19.58 14.03
C ASN A 405 -36.78 -19.10 14.11
N SER A 406 -37.21 -18.27 13.16
CA SER A 406 -38.62 -18.15 12.81
C SER A 406 -38.84 -18.97 11.53
N SER A 407 -39.36 -20.18 11.71
CA SER A 407 -39.85 -20.99 10.61
C SER A 407 -41.13 -20.34 10.05
N SER A 408 -41.04 -19.69 8.90
CA SER A 408 -42.19 -19.53 8.02
C SER A 408 -41.69 -19.56 6.58
N MET A 409 -41.94 -20.70 5.93
CA MET A 409 -41.84 -20.79 4.49
C MET A 409 -42.83 -19.83 3.82
N PRO A 410 -42.45 -19.22 2.69
CA PRO A 410 -43.40 -18.92 1.64
C PRO A 410 -43.17 -19.83 0.43
N ALA A 411 -44.25 -20.54 0.14
CA ALA A 411 -44.77 -20.92 -1.17
C ALA A 411 -43.92 -20.57 -2.42
N THR A 412 -43.56 -21.65 -3.12
CA THR A 412 -43.68 -21.87 -4.58
C THR A 412 -43.06 -20.86 -5.56
N ALA A 413 -42.09 -21.38 -6.32
CA ALA A 413 -41.37 -20.79 -7.44
C ALA A 413 -42.21 -20.42 -8.69
N GLU A 414 -43.54 -20.30 -8.58
CA GLU A 414 -44.42 -19.93 -9.69
C GLU A 414 -44.73 -18.43 -9.77
N GLU A 415 -44.48 -17.66 -8.71
CA GLU A 415 -44.85 -16.23 -8.67
C GLU A 415 -43.72 -15.29 -9.15
N ALA A 416 -42.48 -15.78 -9.24
CA ALA A 416 -41.34 -15.00 -9.71
C ALA A 416 -41.26 -14.85 -11.24
N MET A 417 -41.97 -15.68 -12.02
CA MET A 417 -41.95 -15.60 -13.49
C MET A 417 -43.01 -14.67 -14.09
N ARG A 418 -43.93 -14.10 -13.29
CA ARG A 418 -44.98 -13.17 -13.80
C ARG A 418 -44.61 -11.69 -13.80
N VAL A 419 -43.43 -11.30 -13.29
CA VAL A 419 -43.03 -9.88 -13.18
C VAL A 419 -42.17 -9.39 -14.35
N LEU A 420 -41.74 -10.28 -15.26
CA LEU A 420 -40.93 -9.89 -16.44
C LEU A 420 -41.71 -9.69 -17.75
N GLU A 421 -43.03 -9.89 -17.76
CA GLU A 421 -43.85 -9.73 -18.99
C GLU A 421 -44.58 -8.38 -19.11
N ASN A 422 -44.44 -7.46 -18.15
CA ASN A 422 -45.23 -6.21 -18.12
C ASN A 422 -44.42 -4.89 -18.26
N SER A 423 -43.15 -4.95 -18.65
CA SER A 423 -42.32 -3.76 -18.96
C SER A 423 -42.17 -3.50 -20.46
N GLY A 424 -43.25 -3.75 -21.22
CA GLY A 424 -43.43 -3.26 -22.58
C GLY A 424 -43.76 -1.76 -22.60
N MET A 425 -42.72 -0.93 -22.56
CA MET A 425 -42.70 0.48 -23.01
C MET A 425 -41.40 0.60 -23.82
N GLY A 426 -41.41 0.66 -25.15
CA GLY A 426 -42.09 1.69 -25.92
C GLY A 426 -41.17 2.90 -26.08
N MET A 427 -40.04 2.75 -26.79
CA MET A 427 -39.31 3.89 -27.34
C MET A 427 -38.98 3.64 -28.81
N SER A 428 -39.70 4.45 -29.58
CA SER A 428 -39.62 4.81 -30.99
C SER A 428 -38.21 4.97 -31.56
N ASP A 429 -38.08 4.41 -32.76
CA ASP A 429 -37.45 4.98 -33.95
C ASP A 429 -36.97 6.43 -33.81
N ALA A 430 -35.65 6.63 -33.92
CA ALA A 430 -35.06 7.92 -34.26
C ALA A 430 -33.76 7.70 -35.06
N ASP A 431 -33.89 7.89 -36.36
CA ASP A 431 -32.98 8.65 -37.22
C ASP A 431 -31.52 8.24 -37.32
N ASN A 432 -31.36 7.33 -38.27
CA ASN A 432 -30.35 7.31 -39.33
C ASN A 432 -29.83 8.73 -39.72
N ALA A 433 -28.57 9.03 -39.43
CA ALA A 433 -27.84 10.15 -40.03
C ALA A 433 -26.43 9.72 -40.43
N ASP A 434 -26.30 9.43 -41.72
CA ASP A 434 -25.06 9.31 -42.49
C ASP A 434 -24.18 10.56 -42.32
N GLY A 435 -22.98 10.36 -41.77
CA GLY A 435 -21.95 11.38 -41.64
C GLY A 435 -20.70 11.05 -42.46
N LYS A 436 -20.81 11.10 -43.78
CA LYS A 436 -19.65 11.18 -44.70
C LYS A 436 -19.11 12.61 -44.75
N SER A 437 -17.89 12.82 -44.26
CA SER A 437 -16.97 13.89 -44.69
C SER A 437 -15.61 13.61 -44.07
N GLY A 438 -14.46 13.69 -44.72
CA GLY A 438 -14.10 14.13 -46.06
C GLY A 438 -12.58 14.06 -46.12
N GLN A 439 -12.06 13.60 -47.26
CA GLN A 439 -10.66 13.72 -47.61
C GLN A 439 -10.32 15.20 -47.85
N SER A 440 -9.14 15.62 -47.40
CA SER A 440 -8.45 16.76 -48.00
C SER A 440 -6.93 16.50 -47.97
N SER A 441 -6.43 16.32 -49.20
CA SER A 441 -5.14 16.70 -49.80
C SER A 441 -3.87 16.79 -48.95
#